data_AF-A0A1Q7FNB2-F1
#
_entry.id   AF-A0A1Q7FNB2-F1
#
_cell.length_a   1.000
_cell.length_b   1.000
_cell.length_c   1.000
_cell.angle_alpha   90.00
_cell.angle_beta   90.00
_cell.angle_gamma   90.00
#
_symmetry.space_group_name_H-M   'P 1'
#
loop_
_entity.id
_entity.type
_entity.pdbx_description
1 polymer ?
#
loop_
_entity_poly.entity_id
_entity_poly.type
_entity_poly.pdbx_seq_one_letter_code
_entity_poly.pdbx_strand_id
1 'polypeptide(L)'
;MPLNRIRELDEVWFGEDERPTWRAMLEHMKLIEDADLSFPIVLSSSGAVMDGMHRVAKATRQGRKEIEAVQFDENPEPDHVGLQPDELPY
;
A
#
# COMPACT_ATOMS: atom_id res chain seq x y z
N MET A 1 26.04 -4.89 -20.15
CA MET A 1 25.97 -5.74 -18.95
C MET A 1 24.51 -6.07 -18.69
N PRO A 2 24.13 -7.34 -18.48
CA PRO A 2 22.75 -7.69 -18.12
C PRO A 2 22.35 -7.16 -16.73
N LEU A 3 21.11 -6.67 -16.57
CA LEU A 3 20.62 -6.13 -15.28
C LEU A 3 20.61 -7.17 -14.16
N ASN A 4 20.39 -8.44 -14.49
CA ASN A 4 20.44 -9.54 -13.52
C ASN A 4 21.84 -9.83 -12.94
N ARG A 5 22.87 -9.09 -13.37
CA ARG A 5 24.21 -9.14 -12.76
C ARG A 5 24.47 -8.04 -11.72
N ILE A 6 23.55 -7.10 -11.56
CA ILE A 6 23.63 -6.03 -10.55
C ILE A 6 23.02 -6.58 -9.27
N ARG A 7 23.86 -6.84 -8.26
CA ARG A 7 23.45 -7.52 -7.02
C ARG A 7 22.63 -6.59 -6.12
N GLU A 8 22.97 -5.32 -6.15
CA GLU A 8 22.36 -4.25 -5.36
C GLU A 8 20.84 -4.17 -5.59
N LEU A 9 20.33 -4.61 -6.75
CA LEU A 9 18.89 -4.68 -7.02
C LEU A 9 18.12 -5.59 -6.05
N ASP A 10 18.82 -6.59 -5.50
CA ASP A 10 18.29 -7.62 -4.60
C ASP A 10 18.89 -7.50 -3.18
N GLU A 11 19.77 -6.54 -2.95
CA GLU A 11 20.30 -6.23 -1.61
C GLU A 11 19.36 -5.28 -0.87
N VAL A 12 19.34 -5.42 0.46
CA VAL A 12 18.55 -4.55 1.33
C VAL A 12 19.21 -3.18 1.38
N TRP A 13 18.46 -2.15 1.04
CA TRP A 13 19.00 -0.78 0.94
C TRP A 13 18.81 0.08 2.21
N PHE A 14 17.83 -0.22 3.08
CA PHE A 14 17.48 0.57 4.27
C PHE A 14 16.58 -0.24 5.23
N GLY A 15 16.75 -0.05 6.54
CA GLY A 15 15.90 -0.63 7.60
C GLY A 15 16.35 -2.00 8.11
N GLU A 16 16.14 -2.26 9.40
CA GLU A 16 16.31 -3.60 10.00
C GLU A 16 15.00 -4.43 9.95
N ASP A 17 13.84 -3.75 10.01
CA ASP A 17 12.52 -4.39 10.20
C ASP A 17 11.83 -4.75 8.87
N GLU A 18 11.60 -3.77 8.00
CA GLU A 18 11.28 -4.04 6.60
C GLU A 18 12.59 -4.18 5.85
N ARG A 19 12.73 -5.23 5.03
CA ARG A 19 13.93 -5.47 4.20
C ARG A 19 13.67 -5.13 2.73
N PRO A 20 13.38 -3.87 2.38
CA PRO A 20 13.09 -3.49 1.01
C PRO A 20 14.35 -3.61 0.15
N THR A 21 14.18 -4.25 -1.01
CA THR A 21 15.13 -4.23 -2.12
C THR A 21 14.63 -3.27 -3.20
N TRP A 22 15.49 -2.87 -4.12
CA TRP A 22 15.05 -2.08 -5.28
C TRP A 22 14.00 -2.82 -6.11
N ARG A 23 14.12 -4.15 -6.23
CA ARG A 23 13.13 -4.97 -6.93
C ARG A 23 11.77 -4.95 -6.23
N ALA A 24 11.75 -5.08 -4.90
CA ALA A 24 10.52 -4.98 -4.12
C ALA A 24 9.86 -3.60 -4.25
N MET A 25 10.66 -2.52 -4.22
CA MET A 25 10.15 -1.17 -4.46
C MET A 25 9.55 -1.00 -5.87
N LEU A 26 10.19 -1.58 -6.89
CA LEU A 26 9.66 -1.55 -8.25
C LEU A 26 8.32 -2.27 -8.38
N GLU A 27 8.12 -3.39 -7.67
CA GLU A 27 6.82 -4.08 -7.61
C GLU A 27 5.76 -3.19 -6.93
N HIS A 28 6.08 -2.51 -5.83
CA HIS A 28 5.15 -1.54 -5.23
C HIS A 28 4.84 -0.37 -6.17
N MET A 29 5.84 0.17 -6.88
CA MET A 29 5.63 1.21 -7.88
C MET A 29 4.68 0.74 -8.98
N LYS A 30 4.80 -0.52 -9.42
CA LYS A 30 3.87 -1.11 -10.38
C LYS A 30 2.45 -1.18 -9.82
N LEU A 31 2.26 -1.66 -8.59
CA LEU A 31 0.93 -1.69 -7.95
C LEU A 31 0.31 -0.29 -7.84
N ILE A 32 1.12 0.73 -7.54
CA ILE A 32 0.69 2.13 -7.52
C ILE A 32 0.23 2.57 -8.91
N GLU A 33 1.02 2.32 -9.96
CA GLU A 33 0.67 2.73 -11.32
C GLU A 33 -0.54 1.97 -11.88
N ASP A 34 -0.73 0.70 -11.50
CA ASP A 34 -1.85 -0.13 -11.93
C ASP A 34 -3.15 0.17 -11.15
N ALA A 35 -3.08 0.90 -10.02
CA ALA A 35 -4.24 1.22 -9.22
C ALA A 35 -5.25 2.12 -9.96
N ASP A 36 -6.52 1.71 -9.98
CA ASP A 36 -7.58 2.46 -10.67
C ASP A 36 -8.13 3.60 -9.80
N LEU A 37 -8.09 4.83 -10.32
CA LEU A 37 -8.58 6.02 -9.62
C LEU A 37 -10.08 6.29 -9.85
N SER A 38 -10.79 5.46 -10.62
CA SER A 38 -12.25 5.54 -10.75
C SER A 38 -13.00 5.00 -9.52
N PHE A 39 -12.28 4.42 -8.55
CA PHE A 39 -12.86 3.89 -7.32
C PHE A 39 -12.40 4.72 -6.11
N PRO A 40 -13.31 5.07 -5.18
CA PRO A 40 -12.98 5.88 -4.01
C PRO A 40 -12.15 5.11 -3.00
N ILE A 41 -11.26 5.79 -2.27
CA ILE A 41 -10.59 5.22 -1.09
C ILE A 41 -11.58 5.02 0.05
N VAL A 42 -11.25 4.16 1.00
CA VAL A 42 -12.09 3.94 2.19
C VAL A 42 -11.39 4.53 3.41
N LEU A 43 -12.12 5.39 4.13
CA LEU A 43 -11.67 5.99 5.37
C LEU A 43 -12.44 5.43 6.56
N SER A 44 -11.74 5.26 7.68
CA SER A 44 -12.34 5.02 9.00
C SER A 44 -13.14 6.25 9.46
N SER A 45 -13.93 6.10 10.51
CA SER A 45 -14.62 7.23 11.16
C SER A 45 -13.68 8.31 11.69
N SER A 46 -12.43 7.97 11.97
CA SER A 46 -11.36 8.92 12.35
C SER A 46 -10.63 9.56 11.17
N GLY A 47 -10.95 9.18 9.93
CA GLY A 47 -10.30 9.65 8.71
C GLY A 47 -9.00 8.92 8.34
N ALA A 48 -8.66 7.84 9.02
CA ALA A 48 -7.51 7.00 8.64
C ALA A 48 -7.85 6.18 7.39
N VAL A 49 -6.88 5.96 6.49
CA VAL A 49 -7.09 5.14 5.30
C VAL A 49 -7.17 3.67 5.71
N MET A 50 -8.33 3.06 5.48
CA MET A 50 -8.55 1.62 5.68
C MET A 50 -8.23 0.84 4.41
N ASP A 51 -8.59 1.39 3.24
CA ASP A 51 -8.28 0.80 1.94
C ASP A 51 -7.95 1.89 0.91
N GLY A 52 -7.07 1.55 -0.03
CA GLY A 52 -6.74 2.40 -1.17
C GLY A 52 -5.45 3.21 -1.05
N MET A 53 -4.51 2.84 -0.18
CA MET A 53 -3.23 3.58 -0.08
C MET A 53 -2.44 3.64 -1.40
N HIS A 54 -2.47 2.61 -2.23
CA HIS A 54 -1.87 2.69 -3.58
C HIS A 54 -2.53 3.78 -4.45
N ARG A 55 -3.85 3.98 -4.33
CA ARG A 55 -4.59 5.04 -5.05
C ARG A 55 -4.22 6.43 -4.52
N VAL A 56 -4.09 6.58 -3.21
CA VAL A 56 -3.58 7.82 -2.59
C VAL A 56 -2.17 8.15 -3.10
N ALA A 57 -1.27 7.16 -3.13
CA ALA A 57 0.08 7.34 -3.63
C ALA A 57 0.09 7.74 -5.12
N LYS A 58 -0.73 7.08 -5.95
CA LYS A 58 -0.87 7.42 -7.38
C LYS A 58 -1.40 8.84 -7.58
N ALA A 59 -2.47 9.22 -6.90
CA ALA A 59 -3.05 10.57 -6.98
C ALA A 59 -2.03 11.64 -6.54
N THR A 60 -1.30 11.39 -5.46
CA THR A 60 -0.22 12.26 -4.96
C THR A 60 0.87 12.42 -6.01
N ARG A 61 1.35 11.32 -6.60
CA ARG A 61 2.37 11.32 -7.65
C ARG A 61 1.93 12.06 -8.91
N GLN A 62 0.64 11.97 -9.28
CA GLN A 62 0.04 12.72 -10.39
C GLN A 62 -0.19 14.21 -10.09
N GLY A 63 0.15 14.67 -8.87
CA GLY A 63 -0.04 16.07 -8.47
C GLY A 63 -1.50 16.47 -8.26
N ARG A 64 -2.41 15.49 -8.11
CA ARG A 64 -3.82 15.77 -7.80
C ARG A 64 -3.92 16.43 -6.43
N LYS A 65 -4.92 17.29 -6.27
CA LYS A 65 -5.21 17.97 -4.99
C LYS A 65 -6.29 17.27 -4.17
N GLU A 66 -7.08 16.43 -4.83
CA GLU A 66 -8.24 15.74 -4.26
C GLU A 66 -8.33 14.32 -4.84
N ILE A 67 -8.98 13.43 -4.09
CA ILE A 67 -9.30 12.05 -4.45
C ILE A 67 -10.67 11.70 -3.89
N GLU A 68 -11.45 10.90 -4.61
CA GLU A 68 -12.74 10.43 -4.11
C GLU A 68 -12.54 9.50 -2.91
N ALA A 69 -13.37 9.68 -1.88
CA ALA A 69 -13.32 8.91 -0.65
C ALA A 69 -14.74 8.61 -0.16
N VAL A 70 -14.91 7.42 0.43
CA VAL A 70 -16.07 7.08 1.26
C VAL A 70 -15.59 6.89 2.68
N GLN A 71 -16.30 7.45 3.64
CA GLN A 71 -15.92 7.44 5.05
C GLN A 71 -17.03 6.80 5.87
N PHE A 72 -16.65 5.89 6.77
CA PHE A 72 -17.58 5.34 7.76
C PHE A 72 -17.98 6.41 8.80
N ASP A 73 -19.25 6.46 9.19
CA ASP A 73 -19.68 7.28 10.32
C ASP A 73 -19.19 6.69 11.65
N GLU A 74 -19.23 5.36 11.76
CA GLU A 74 -18.74 4.56 12.88
C GLU A 74 -18.01 3.34 12.33
N ASN A 75 -16.86 2.99 12.93
CA ASN A 75 -16.11 1.82 12.48
C ASN A 75 -16.87 0.54 12.85
N PRO A 76 -16.94 -0.45 11.95
CA PRO A 76 -17.43 -1.77 12.35
C PRO A 76 -16.49 -2.39 13.38
N GLU A 77 -17.05 -3.20 14.27
CA GLU A 77 -16.25 -4.04 15.17
C GLU A 77 -15.39 -5.02 14.35
N PRO A 78 -14.12 -5.23 14.73
CA PRO A 78 -13.24 -6.16 14.03
C PRO A 78 -13.68 -7.61 14.29
N ASP A 79 -13.63 -8.44 13.25
CA ASP A 79 -13.88 -9.88 13.39
C ASP A 79 -12.80 -10.54 14.28
N HIS A 80 -11.57 -10.04 14.22
CA HIS A 80 -10.42 -10.52 14.97
C HIS A 80 -9.50 -9.37 15.40
N VAL A 81 -8.96 -9.43 16.62
CA VAL A 81 -8.01 -8.43 17.16
C VAL A 81 -6.73 -9.12 17.56
N GLY A 82 -5.60 -8.59 17.06
CA GLY A 82 -4.26 -9.06 17.44
C GLY A 82 -3.85 -10.39 16.82
N LEU A 83 -4.53 -10.85 15.76
CA LEU A 83 -4.14 -12.03 14.99
C LEU A 83 -3.35 -11.63 13.74
N GLN A 84 -2.28 -12.37 13.46
CA GLN A 84 -1.54 -12.32 12.21
C GLN A 84 -2.31 -13.03 11.09
N PRO A 85 -2.01 -12.75 9.81
CA PRO A 85 -2.72 -13.34 8.68
C PRO A 85 -2.73 -14.87 8.65
N ASP A 86 -1.70 -15.53 9.19
CA ASP A 86 -1.56 -16.98 9.31
C ASP A 86 -2.26 -17.59 10.54
N GLU A 87 -2.75 -16.74 11.46
CA GLU A 87 -3.52 -17.14 12.64
C GLU A 87 -5.05 -17.06 12.41
N LEU A 88 -5.48 -16.58 11.24
CA LEU A 88 -6.88 -16.42 10.86
C LEU A 88 -7.54 -17.74 10.42
N PRO A 89 -8.84 -17.98 10.72
CA PRO A 89 -9.49 -19.28 10.55
C PRO A 89 -10.09 -19.54 9.15
N TYR A 90 -9.38 -19.21 8.06
CA TYR A 90 -9.85 -19.42 6.68
C TYR A 90 -9.08 -20.49 5.91
#